data_AF-Q8E073-F1
#
_entry.id   AF-Q8E073-F1
#
_cell.length_a   1.000
_cell.length_b   1.000
_cell.length_c   1.000
_cell.angle_alpha   90.00
_cell.angle_beta   90.00
_cell.angle_gamma   90.00
#
_symmetry.space_group_name_H-M   'P 1'
#
loop_
_entity.id
_entity.type
_entity.pdbx_description
1 polymer ?
#
loop_
_entity_poly.entity_id
_entity_poly.type
_entity_poly.pdbx_seq_one_letter_code
_entity_poly.pdbx_strand_id
1 'polypeptide(L)'
;MAGSLSEIKDKILSTEKTSKITSAMQMVSSAKLVKSEQAARDFQVYASKIRQITTNLLKSDLVSGSDNPMLSSRPVKKTGYIVITSDKGLVGGYNSKILKAMMDTITDYHTENDDYAIISIGSVGSDFFKARGMNVSFELRGLEDQPSFDQVGKIIAQAVEMYKNELFDELYVCYNHHVNSLTSQVRMQQMLPIKELDAEEASEDRVITGFELEPNREVILEQLLPQYTESLIYGAIIDAKTAEHAAGMTAMQTATDNAKNVINDLTIQYNRARQAAITQEITEIVAGANALE
;
A
#
# COMPACT_ATOMS: atom_id res chain seq x y z
N MET A 1 -27.36 -41.78 6.06
CA MET A 1 -27.24 -40.82 4.93
C MET A 1 -27.81 -39.43 5.24
N ALA A 2 -28.75 -39.24 6.17
CA ALA A 2 -29.26 -37.92 6.53
C ALA A 2 -28.18 -36.93 7.04
N GLY A 3 -27.14 -37.42 7.72
CA GLY A 3 -26.02 -36.59 8.19
C GLY A 3 -25.28 -35.85 7.05
N SER A 4 -25.11 -36.47 5.88
CA SER A 4 -24.40 -35.83 4.78
C SER A 4 -25.22 -34.71 4.12
N LEU A 5 -26.55 -34.84 4.08
CA LEU A 5 -27.44 -33.82 3.53
C LEU A 5 -27.46 -32.55 4.41
N SER A 6 -27.52 -32.73 5.73
CA SER A 6 -27.46 -31.60 6.67
C SER A 6 -26.11 -30.89 6.57
N GLU A 7 -25.00 -31.63 6.57
CA GLU A 7 -23.65 -31.07 6.45
C GLU A 7 -23.44 -30.26 5.16
N ILE A 8 -23.93 -30.76 4.02
CA ILE A 8 -23.84 -30.01 2.76
C ILE A 8 -24.67 -28.72 2.85
N LYS A 9 -25.88 -28.79 3.41
CA LYS A 9 -26.73 -27.60 3.60
C LYS A 9 -26.06 -26.56 4.50
N ASP A 10 -25.46 -26.98 5.60
CA ASP A 10 -24.75 -26.09 6.52
C ASP A 10 -23.53 -25.43 5.86
N LYS A 11 -22.79 -26.17 5.02
CA LYS A 11 -21.71 -25.62 4.20
C LYS A 11 -22.21 -24.58 3.20
N ILE A 12 -23.35 -24.82 2.55
CA ILE A 12 -23.97 -23.84 1.64
C ILE A 12 -24.27 -22.54 2.40
N LEU A 13 -25.00 -22.65 3.52
CA LEU A 13 -25.38 -21.48 4.34
C LEU A 13 -24.16 -20.71 4.87
N SER A 14 -23.12 -21.42 5.29
CA SER A 14 -21.87 -20.80 5.72
C SER A 14 -21.19 -20.05 4.58
N THR A 15 -21.12 -20.65 3.39
CA THR A 15 -20.49 -20.04 2.22
C THR A 15 -21.29 -18.83 1.70
N GLU A 16 -22.62 -18.89 1.74
CA GLU A 16 -23.50 -17.76 1.46
C GLU A 16 -23.25 -16.59 2.41
N LYS A 17 -23.09 -16.87 3.71
CA LYS A 17 -22.76 -15.84 4.70
C LYS A 17 -21.41 -15.21 4.40
N THR A 18 -20.39 -16.01 4.09
CA THR A 18 -19.08 -15.51 3.67
C THR A 18 -19.18 -14.63 2.42
N SER A 19 -19.93 -15.06 1.40
CA SER A 19 -20.15 -14.29 0.17
C SER A 19 -20.79 -12.92 0.44
N LYS A 20 -21.76 -12.85 1.35
CA LYS A 20 -22.37 -11.57 1.77
C LYS A 20 -21.37 -10.66 2.47
N ILE A 21 -20.50 -11.22 3.32
CA ILE A 21 -19.46 -10.46 4.03
C ILE A 21 -18.43 -9.92 3.04
N THR A 22 -17.93 -10.74 2.12
CA THR A 22 -16.94 -10.30 1.13
C THR A 22 -17.54 -9.27 0.19
N SER A 23 -18.80 -9.41 -0.21
CA SER A 23 -19.51 -8.40 -1.01
C SER A 23 -19.64 -7.07 -0.27
N ALA A 24 -19.98 -7.10 1.02
CA ALA A 24 -20.01 -5.90 1.86
C ALA A 24 -18.62 -5.25 1.97
N MET A 25 -17.56 -6.05 2.19
CA MET A 25 -16.18 -5.57 2.24
C MET A 25 -15.73 -4.97 0.91
N GLN A 26 -16.09 -5.56 -0.22
CA GLN A 26 -15.83 -5.00 -1.55
C GLN A 26 -16.43 -3.59 -1.67
N MET A 27 -17.68 -3.39 -1.27
CA MET A 27 -18.33 -2.07 -1.30
C MET A 27 -17.63 -1.07 -0.39
N VAL A 28 -17.21 -1.50 0.81
CA VAL A 28 -16.46 -0.63 1.74
C VAL A 28 -15.11 -0.22 1.15
N SER A 29 -14.35 -1.17 0.59
CA SER A 29 -13.07 -0.87 -0.07
C SER A 29 -13.25 0.03 -1.29
N SER A 30 -14.30 -0.16 -2.07
CA SER A 30 -14.64 0.71 -3.20
C SER A 30 -14.93 2.15 -2.73
N ALA A 31 -15.71 2.32 -1.66
CA ALA A 31 -15.98 3.66 -1.11
C ALA A 31 -14.71 4.34 -0.58
N LYS A 32 -13.79 3.58 0.04
CA LYS A 32 -12.49 4.08 0.49
C LYS A 32 -11.57 4.45 -0.66
N LEU A 33 -11.56 3.64 -1.73
CA LEU A 33 -10.80 3.91 -2.95
C LEU A 33 -11.22 5.25 -3.55
N VAL A 34 -12.52 5.49 -3.73
CA VAL A 34 -13.03 6.77 -4.26
C VAL A 34 -12.59 7.96 -3.41
N LYS A 35 -12.63 7.84 -2.08
CA LYS A 35 -12.15 8.89 -1.18
C LYS A 35 -10.63 9.10 -1.29
N SER A 36 -9.86 8.02 -1.41
CA SER A 36 -8.41 8.06 -1.54
C SER A 36 -7.98 8.69 -2.87
N GLU A 37 -8.64 8.33 -3.97
CA GLU A 37 -8.42 8.95 -5.28
C GLU A 37 -8.75 10.45 -5.27
N GLN A 38 -9.81 10.85 -4.56
CA GLN A 38 -10.11 12.26 -4.39
C GLN A 38 -9.02 12.99 -3.59
N ALA A 39 -8.61 12.43 -2.45
CA ALA A 39 -7.53 13.00 -1.64
C ALA A 39 -6.21 13.11 -2.44
N ALA A 40 -5.90 12.12 -3.28
CA ALA A 40 -4.74 12.15 -4.17
C ALA A 40 -4.84 13.30 -5.19
N ARG A 41 -6.02 13.50 -5.80
CA ARG A 41 -6.25 14.60 -6.75
C ARG A 41 -6.10 15.97 -6.08
N ASP A 42 -6.67 16.14 -4.89
CA ASP A 42 -6.57 17.40 -4.15
C ASP A 42 -5.12 17.69 -3.74
N PHE A 43 -4.39 16.65 -3.31
CA PHE A 43 -2.98 16.75 -2.96
C PHE A 43 -2.09 17.09 -4.16
N GLN A 44 -2.41 16.64 -5.37
CA GLN A 44 -1.63 16.96 -6.58
C GLN A 44 -1.53 18.47 -6.85
N VAL A 45 -2.53 19.27 -6.45
CA VAL A 45 -2.47 20.73 -6.57
C VAL A 45 -1.35 21.31 -5.70
N TYR A 46 -1.22 20.82 -4.47
CA TYR A 46 -0.15 21.23 -3.58
C TYR A 46 1.21 20.72 -4.07
N ALA A 47 1.29 19.42 -4.42
CA ALA A 47 2.52 18.77 -4.87
C ALA A 47 3.10 19.43 -6.13
N SER A 48 2.26 19.78 -7.10
CA SER A 48 2.69 20.50 -8.30
C SER A 48 3.19 21.91 -8.00
N LYS A 49 2.54 22.64 -7.09
CA LYS A 49 2.96 24.00 -6.74
C LYS A 49 4.26 24.02 -5.96
N ILE A 50 4.44 23.14 -4.98
CA ILE A 50 5.69 23.06 -4.24
C ILE A 50 6.85 22.61 -5.14
N ARG A 51 6.63 21.62 -6.03
CA ARG A 51 7.63 21.23 -7.04
C ARG A 51 8.02 22.43 -7.90
N GLN A 52 7.05 23.16 -8.44
CA GLN A 52 7.32 24.33 -9.28
C GLN A 52 8.16 25.39 -8.54
N ILE A 53 7.82 25.74 -7.30
CA ILE A 53 8.55 26.73 -6.51
C ILE A 53 9.97 26.23 -6.21
N THR A 54 10.11 24.98 -5.77
CA THR A 54 11.41 24.36 -5.45
C THR A 54 12.31 24.29 -6.69
N THR A 55 11.80 23.81 -7.84
CA THR A 55 12.57 23.76 -9.10
C THR A 55 13.04 25.14 -9.53
N ASN A 56 12.16 26.15 -9.45
CA ASN A 56 12.51 27.50 -9.87
C ASN A 56 13.57 28.12 -8.95
N LEU A 57 13.48 27.90 -7.63
CA LEU A 57 14.44 28.45 -6.66
C LEU A 57 15.81 27.77 -6.76
N LEU A 58 15.84 26.49 -7.14
CA LEU A 58 17.05 25.67 -7.33
C LEU A 58 17.63 25.72 -8.74
N LYS A 59 17.06 26.49 -9.68
CA LYS A 59 17.49 26.46 -11.09
C LYS A 59 19.00 26.62 -11.28
N SER A 60 19.66 27.47 -10.48
CA SER A 60 21.12 27.64 -10.52
C SER A 60 21.88 26.43 -9.95
N ASP A 61 21.39 25.86 -8.84
CA ASP A 61 21.99 24.73 -8.13
C ASP A 61 21.88 23.44 -8.95
N LEU A 62 20.77 23.24 -9.66
CA LEU A 62 20.55 22.09 -10.53
C LEU A 62 21.54 22.06 -11.70
N VAL A 63 22.02 23.24 -12.13
CA VAL A 63 23.01 23.37 -13.22
C VAL A 63 24.45 23.36 -12.69
N SER A 64 24.69 24.01 -11.54
CA SER A 64 26.04 24.30 -11.05
C SER A 64 26.52 23.33 -9.96
N GLY A 65 25.63 22.46 -9.46
CA GLY A 65 25.83 21.72 -8.23
C GLY A 65 25.45 22.56 -7.00
N SER A 66 25.03 21.88 -5.93
CA SER A 66 24.68 22.49 -4.66
C SER A 66 25.52 21.89 -3.54
N ASP A 67 25.92 22.71 -2.57
CA ASP A 67 26.52 22.24 -1.33
C ASP A 67 25.45 21.79 -0.30
N ASN A 68 24.16 21.94 -0.61
CA ASN A 68 23.10 21.54 0.30
C ASN A 68 23.09 20.00 0.50
N PRO A 69 23.12 19.49 1.76
CA PRO A 69 23.14 18.06 2.04
C PRO A 69 21.97 17.24 1.49
N MET A 70 20.81 17.88 1.25
CA MET A 70 19.64 17.21 0.67
C MET A 70 19.69 17.11 -0.86
N LEU A 71 20.62 17.81 -1.52
CA LEU A 71 20.81 17.82 -2.98
C LEU A 71 22.09 17.09 -3.40
N SER A 72 23.17 17.24 -2.61
CA SER A 72 24.44 16.59 -2.91
C SER A 72 24.44 15.11 -2.52
N SER A 73 25.04 14.28 -3.37
CA SER A 73 25.26 12.87 -3.08
C SER A 73 26.56 12.69 -2.29
N ARG A 74 26.53 11.81 -1.29
CA ARG A 74 27.69 11.42 -0.47
C ARG A 74 27.92 9.90 -0.55
N PRO A 75 29.11 9.40 -0.17
CA PRO A 75 29.36 7.96 -0.12
C PRO A 75 28.36 7.24 0.78
N VAL A 76 27.68 6.24 0.25
CA VAL A 76 26.61 5.51 0.95
C VAL A 76 27.22 4.49 1.91
N LYS A 77 27.11 4.75 3.20
CA LYS A 77 27.45 3.80 4.28
C LYS A 77 26.20 3.10 4.80
N LYS A 78 25.08 3.83 4.85
CA LYS A 78 23.81 3.29 5.35
C LYS A 78 22.62 3.79 4.55
N THR A 79 21.66 2.91 4.27
CA THR A 79 20.44 3.25 3.51
C THR A 79 19.19 3.20 4.39
N GLY A 80 18.39 4.25 4.34
CA GLY A 80 17.06 4.30 4.96
C GLY A 80 15.98 3.82 3.99
N TYR A 81 15.10 2.92 4.46
CA TYR A 81 13.94 2.45 3.72
C TYR A 81 12.65 2.74 4.48
N ILE A 82 11.80 3.61 3.94
CA ILE A 82 10.40 3.74 4.37
C ILE A 82 9.60 2.69 3.61
N VAL A 83 9.10 1.66 4.29
CA VAL A 83 8.33 0.58 3.65
C VAL A 83 6.86 0.71 4.03
N ILE A 84 6.01 0.91 3.03
CA ILE A 84 4.58 1.11 3.22
C ILE A 84 3.82 -0.19 2.95
N THR A 85 3.11 -0.65 3.96
CA THR A 85 2.25 -1.85 3.96
C THR A 85 0.90 -1.52 4.58
N SER A 86 -0.05 -2.45 4.48
CA SER A 86 -1.34 -2.28 5.14
C SER A 86 -1.26 -2.65 6.62
N ASP A 87 -2.20 -2.13 7.41
CA ASP A 87 -2.40 -2.59 8.79
C ASP A 87 -3.20 -3.89 8.87
N LYS A 88 -3.99 -4.20 7.84
CA LYS A 88 -4.91 -5.33 7.81
C LYS A 88 -4.64 -6.24 6.62
N GLY A 89 -4.99 -7.52 6.77
CA GLY A 89 -4.98 -8.48 5.68
C GLY A 89 -6.13 -8.26 4.68
N LEU A 90 -6.47 -9.30 3.91
CA LEU A 90 -7.57 -9.30 2.94
C LEU A 90 -7.41 -8.28 1.78
N VAL A 91 -6.17 -7.86 1.51
CA VAL A 91 -5.80 -6.95 0.41
C VAL A 91 -5.09 -7.70 -0.74
N GLY A 92 -5.44 -8.97 -0.93
CA GLY A 92 -4.84 -9.83 -1.95
C GLY A 92 -3.32 -9.91 -1.82
N GLY A 93 -2.61 -9.69 -2.93
CA GLY A 93 -1.15 -9.71 -2.99
C GLY A 93 -0.45 -8.39 -2.64
N TYR A 94 -1.15 -7.37 -2.12
CA TYR A 94 -0.59 -6.05 -1.89
C TYR A 94 0.68 -6.09 -1.01
N ASN A 95 0.59 -6.66 0.19
CA ASN A 95 1.72 -6.74 1.12
C ASN A 95 2.81 -7.69 0.62
N SER A 96 2.44 -8.85 0.09
CA SER A 96 3.42 -9.86 -0.32
C SER A 96 4.29 -9.36 -1.48
N LYS A 97 3.73 -8.58 -2.41
CA LYS A 97 4.50 -7.98 -3.51
C LYS A 97 5.59 -7.03 -3.00
N ILE A 98 5.23 -6.06 -2.16
CA ILE A 98 6.20 -5.06 -1.66
C ILE A 98 7.23 -5.68 -0.70
N LEU A 99 6.80 -6.61 0.17
CA LEU A 99 7.69 -7.29 1.10
C LEU A 99 8.68 -8.20 0.37
N LYS A 100 8.23 -8.91 -0.67
CA LYS A 100 9.14 -9.71 -1.50
C LYS A 100 10.18 -8.83 -2.18
N ALA A 101 9.75 -7.74 -2.82
CA ALA A 101 10.68 -6.81 -3.47
C ALA A 101 11.69 -6.23 -2.46
N MET A 102 11.26 -5.89 -1.25
CA MET A 102 12.18 -5.45 -0.19
C MET A 102 13.19 -6.51 0.22
N MET A 103 12.77 -7.77 0.35
CA MET A 103 13.70 -8.85 0.66
C MET A 103 14.74 -9.05 -0.45
N ASP A 104 14.29 -9.00 -1.71
CA ASP A 104 15.17 -9.12 -2.87
C ASP A 104 16.18 -7.96 -2.87
N THR A 105 15.73 -6.70 -2.71
CA THR A 105 16.60 -5.52 -2.62
C THR A 105 17.59 -5.58 -1.45
N ILE A 106 17.15 -6.03 -0.27
CA ILE A 106 18.05 -6.14 0.88
C ILE A 106 19.13 -7.19 0.61
N THR A 107 18.76 -8.31 -0.02
CA THR A 107 19.72 -9.38 -0.36
C THR A 107 20.73 -8.94 -1.43
N ASP A 108 20.28 -8.14 -2.41
CA ASP A 108 21.12 -7.72 -3.53
C ASP A 108 22.11 -6.61 -3.16
N TYR A 109 21.73 -5.69 -2.27
CA TYR A 109 22.51 -4.47 -1.98
C TYR A 109 23.16 -4.43 -0.60
N HIS A 110 22.73 -5.26 0.35
CA HIS A 110 23.19 -5.19 1.74
C HIS A 110 23.75 -6.52 2.21
N THR A 111 24.89 -6.48 2.90
CA THR A 111 25.55 -7.67 3.44
C THR A 111 25.26 -7.85 4.92
N GLU A 112 25.19 -6.75 5.66
CA GLU A 112 24.97 -6.73 7.10
C GLU A 112 23.67 -6.01 7.44
N ASN A 113 23.06 -6.37 8.56
CA ASN A 113 21.79 -5.76 9.02
C ASN A 113 21.97 -4.29 9.45
N ASP A 114 23.21 -3.87 9.66
CA ASP A 114 23.56 -2.50 10.05
C ASP A 114 23.71 -1.55 8.84
N ASP A 115 23.84 -2.10 7.63
CA ASP A 115 23.96 -1.37 6.35
C ASP A 115 22.65 -0.63 5.99
N TYR A 116 21.54 -0.98 6.63
CA TYR A 116 20.24 -0.34 6.38
C TYR A 116 19.42 -0.12 7.65
N ALA A 117 18.42 0.74 7.53
CA ALA A 117 17.42 1.00 8.55
C ALA A 117 16.02 1.02 7.92
N ILE A 118 15.09 0.28 8.52
CA ILE A 118 13.69 0.21 8.06
C ILE A 118 12.82 1.11 8.93
N ILE A 119 12.07 1.98 8.28
CA ILE A 119 10.95 2.72 8.84
C ILE A 119 9.68 2.07 8.29
N SER A 120 8.98 1.28 9.10
CA SER A 120 7.81 0.54 8.64
C SER A 120 6.53 1.34 8.86
N ILE A 121 5.76 1.54 7.80
CA ILE A 121 4.39 2.05 7.87
C ILE A 121 3.44 0.89 7.60
N GLY A 122 2.59 0.57 8.57
CA GLY A 122 1.67 -0.55 8.53
C GLY A 122 2.10 -1.73 9.41
N SER A 123 1.12 -2.31 10.09
CA SER A 123 1.31 -3.43 11.02
C SER A 123 1.86 -4.69 10.34
N VAL A 124 1.43 -5.00 9.11
CA VAL A 124 1.86 -6.23 8.41
C VAL A 124 3.35 -6.21 8.12
N GLY A 125 3.89 -5.09 7.62
CA GLY A 125 5.32 -4.94 7.37
C GLY A 125 6.12 -4.94 8.67
N SER A 126 5.64 -4.22 9.68
CA SER A 126 6.30 -4.14 10.98
C SER A 126 6.48 -5.53 11.62
N ASP A 127 5.42 -6.34 11.63
CA ASP A 127 5.46 -7.71 12.15
C ASP A 127 6.36 -8.61 11.30
N PHE A 128 6.30 -8.47 9.97
CA PHE A 128 7.11 -9.27 9.04
C PHE A 128 8.61 -9.08 9.23
N PHE A 129 9.06 -7.83 9.35
CA PHE A 129 10.47 -7.48 9.52
C PHE A 129 10.99 -7.85 10.92
N LYS A 130 10.21 -7.55 11.96
CA LYS A 130 10.56 -7.91 13.35
C LYS A 130 10.71 -9.41 13.53
N ALA A 131 9.80 -10.21 12.96
CA ALA A 131 9.88 -11.67 13.02
C ALA A 131 11.15 -12.25 12.37
N ARG A 132 11.84 -11.48 11.52
CA ARG A 132 13.09 -11.85 10.84
C ARG A 132 14.34 -11.21 11.45
N GLY A 133 14.19 -10.47 12.56
CA GLY A 133 15.32 -9.80 13.20
C GLY A 133 15.93 -8.65 12.39
N MET A 134 15.17 -8.07 11.45
CA MET A 134 15.65 -6.97 10.61
C MET A 134 15.62 -5.64 11.37
N ASN A 135 16.47 -4.70 10.97
CA ASN A 135 16.65 -3.41 11.66
C ASN A 135 15.47 -2.44 11.44
N VAL A 136 14.38 -2.62 12.20
CA VAL A 136 13.24 -1.70 12.21
C VAL A 136 13.48 -0.58 13.22
N SER A 137 13.89 0.60 12.74
CA SER A 137 14.18 1.77 13.58
C SER A 137 12.90 2.47 14.07
N PHE A 138 11.88 2.57 13.22
CA PHE A 138 10.60 3.19 13.55
C PHE A 138 9.44 2.40 12.94
N GLU A 139 8.30 2.40 13.61
CA GLU A 139 7.06 1.83 13.09
C GLU A 139 5.88 2.78 13.29
N LEU A 140 5.01 2.84 12.29
CA LEU A 140 3.69 3.46 12.36
C LEU A 140 2.62 2.40 12.15
N ARG A 141 1.77 2.22 13.14
CA ARG A 141 0.66 1.27 13.08
C ARG A 141 -0.67 2.00 13.19
N GLY A 142 -1.71 1.41 12.59
CA GLY A 142 -3.07 1.92 12.69
C GLY A 142 -3.26 3.22 11.90
N LEU A 143 -2.65 3.33 10.74
CA LEU A 143 -2.84 4.48 9.86
C LEU A 143 -4.28 4.48 9.35
N GLU A 144 -4.91 5.66 9.37
CA GLU A 144 -6.28 5.81 8.90
C GLU A 144 -6.41 5.47 7.41
N ASP A 145 -7.65 5.20 6.98
CA ASP A 145 -7.95 4.91 5.57
C ASP A 145 -7.71 6.13 4.67
N GLN A 146 -7.80 7.34 5.24
CA GLN A 146 -7.50 8.62 4.62
C GLN A 146 -6.55 9.38 5.54
N PRO A 147 -5.24 9.08 5.50
CA PRO A 147 -4.28 9.68 6.41
C PRO A 147 -4.17 11.18 6.15
N SER A 148 -4.16 11.98 7.23
CA SER A 148 -3.85 13.40 7.14
C SER A 148 -2.33 13.61 7.17
N PHE A 149 -1.87 14.76 6.65
CA PHE A 149 -0.46 15.13 6.74
C PHE A 149 0.03 15.18 8.20
N ASP A 150 -0.79 15.66 9.14
CA ASP A 150 -0.42 15.76 10.56
C ASP A 150 -0.12 14.38 11.19
N GLN A 151 -0.87 13.35 10.79
CA GLN A 151 -0.68 11.99 11.31
C GLN A 151 0.66 11.38 10.90
N VAL A 152 1.06 11.58 9.65
CA VAL A 152 2.30 10.99 9.13
C VAL A 152 3.48 11.91 9.24
N GLY A 153 3.24 13.23 9.33
CA GLY A 153 4.26 14.28 9.28
C GLY A 153 5.34 14.10 10.33
N LYS A 154 5.01 13.62 11.52
CA LYS A 154 6.01 13.35 12.57
C LYS A 154 7.06 12.33 12.16
N ILE A 155 6.65 11.23 11.53
CA ILE A 155 7.59 10.19 11.09
C ILE A 155 8.34 10.60 9.85
N ILE A 156 7.68 11.33 8.95
CA ILE A 156 8.32 11.86 7.75
C ILE A 156 9.41 12.86 8.16
N ALA A 157 9.08 13.84 9.01
CA ALA A 157 10.02 14.81 9.54
C ALA A 157 11.17 14.12 10.30
N GLN A 158 10.86 13.08 11.07
CA GLN A 158 11.89 12.29 11.76
C GLN A 158 12.82 11.57 10.78
N ALA A 159 12.30 10.98 9.70
CA ALA A 159 13.13 10.35 8.66
C ALA A 159 14.04 11.38 7.97
N VAL A 160 13.52 12.56 7.65
CA VAL A 160 14.31 13.66 7.08
C VAL A 160 15.38 14.14 8.06
N GLU A 161 15.05 14.25 9.34
CA GLU A 161 16.00 14.66 10.37
C GLU A 161 17.09 13.59 10.61
N MET A 162 16.75 12.31 10.52
CA MET A 162 17.75 11.23 10.59
C MET A 162 18.75 11.30 9.42
N TYR A 163 18.27 11.62 8.21
CA TYR A 163 19.15 11.86 7.06
C TYR A 163 20.08 13.06 7.27
N LYS A 164 19.55 14.16 7.79
CA LYS A 164 20.33 15.37 8.09
C LYS A 164 21.42 15.12 9.13
N ASN A 165 21.14 14.25 10.11
CA ASN A 165 22.10 13.83 11.12
C ASN A 165 23.03 12.69 10.67
N GLU A 166 23.08 12.38 9.37
CA GLU A 166 23.96 11.36 8.78
C GLU A 166 23.76 9.94 9.36
N LEU A 167 22.55 9.63 9.86
CA LEU A 167 22.20 8.27 10.28
C LEU A 167 22.00 7.34 9.08
N PHE A 168 21.65 7.90 7.92
CA PHE A 168 21.69 7.24 6.62
C PHE A 168 22.01 8.25 5.53
N ASP A 169 22.56 7.76 4.43
CA ASP A 169 23.12 8.55 3.32
C ASP A 169 22.20 8.60 2.11
N GLU A 170 21.21 7.72 2.07
CA GLU A 170 20.12 7.73 1.10
C GLU A 170 18.81 7.31 1.78
N LEU A 171 17.69 7.85 1.31
CA LEU A 171 16.36 7.51 1.78
C LEU A 171 15.49 7.09 0.61
N TYR A 172 14.94 5.87 0.69
CA TYR A 172 13.99 5.34 -0.28
C TYR A 172 12.61 5.18 0.34
N VAL A 173 11.56 5.42 -0.45
CA VAL A 173 10.19 5.02 -0.11
C VAL A 173 9.79 3.86 -1.01
N CYS A 174 9.44 2.75 -0.38
CA CYS A 174 9.08 1.50 -1.02
C CYS A 174 7.58 1.27 -0.82
N TYR A 175 6.81 1.32 -1.91
CA TYR A 175 5.36 1.26 -1.86
C TYR A 175 4.76 0.68 -3.15
N ASN A 176 3.47 0.33 -3.10
CA ASN A 176 2.73 -0.06 -4.31
C ASN A 176 2.08 1.18 -4.93
N HIS A 177 2.54 1.58 -6.11
CA HIS A 177 1.94 2.65 -6.92
C HIS A 177 0.62 2.19 -7.53
N HIS A 178 -0.43 3.01 -7.39
CA HIS A 178 -1.73 2.79 -7.98
C HIS A 178 -1.72 3.17 -9.47
N VAL A 179 -1.73 2.17 -10.35
CA VAL A 179 -1.86 2.41 -11.80
C VAL A 179 -3.32 2.50 -12.20
N ASN A 180 -4.11 1.53 -11.75
CA ASN A 180 -5.57 1.50 -11.90
C ASN A 180 -6.17 0.55 -10.86
N SER A 181 -7.49 0.44 -10.83
CA SER A 181 -8.21 -0.38 -9.85
C SER A 181 -7.85 -1.87 -9.84
N LEU A 182 -7.21 -2.40 -10.88
CA LEU A 182 -6.79 -3.80 -10.99
C LEU A 182 -5.27 -3.99 -10.85
N THR A 183 -4.50 -2.95 -11.15
CA THR A 183 -3.05 -3.04 -11.28
C THR A 183 -2.35 -2.06 -10.36
N SER A 184 -1.46 -2.60 -9.55
CA SER A 184 -0.45 -1.83 -8.82
C SER A 184 0.95 -2.33 -9.16
N GLN A 185 1.90 -1.41 -9.11
CA GLN A 185 3.32 -1.68 -9.38
C GLN A 185 4.15 -1.33 -8.15
N VAL A 186 5.08 -2.22 -7.78
CA VAL A 186 6.04 -1.89 -6.72
C VAL A 186 6.97 -0.79 -7.24
N ARG A 187 7.11 0.27 -6.45
CA ARG A 187 8.11 1.33 -6.66
C ARG A 187 9.02 1.43 -5.44
N MET A 188 10.30 1.61 -5.72
CA MET A 188 11.31 2.03 -4.75
C MET A 188 11.88 3.34 -5.23
N GLN A 189 11.35 4.45 -4.71
CA GLN A 189 11.70 5.79 -5.16
C GLN A 189 12.69 6.42 -4.18
N GLN A 190 13.80 6.93 -4.69
CA GLN A 190 14.75 7.70 -3.89
C GLN A 190 14.14 9.07 -3.57
N MET A 191 14.04 9.39 -2.28
CA MET A 191 13.55 10.68 -1.79
C MET A 191 14.69 11.59 -1.37
N LEU A 192 15.77 11.03 -0.80
CA LEU A 192 16.99 11.75 -0.44
C LEU A 192 18.25 11.01 -0.89
N PRO A 193 19.29 11.74 -1.33
CA PRO A 193 19.22 13.13 -1.80
C PRO A 193 18.24 13.31 -2.97
N ILE A 194 17.69 14.50 -3.13
CA ILE A 194 16.69 14.82 -4.15
C ILE A 194 17.39 14.88 -5.52
N LYS A 195 17.11 13.89 -6.37
CA LYS A 195 17.70 13.78 -7.73
C LYS A 195 16.69 14.03 -8.86
N GLU A 196 15.40 13.99 -8.56
CA GLU A 196 14.32 13.94 -9.57
C GLU A 196 13.89 15.32 -10.10
N LEU A 197 14.51 16.40 -9.61
CA LEU A 197 14.24 17.76 -10.07
C LEU A 197 15.04 18.07 -11.32
N ASP A 198 14.36 18.51 -12.37
CA ASP A 198 14.98 18.92 -13.63
C ASP A 198 14.91 20.45 -13.80
N ALA A 199 16.04 21.07 -14.17
CA ALA A 199 16.11 22.50 -14.46
C ALA A 199 15.26 22.89 -15.68
N GLU A 200 14.99 21.96 -16.61
CA GLU A 200 14.11 22.20 -17.76
C GLU A 200 12.62 22.33 -17.38
N GLU A 201 12.22 21.77 -16.24
CA GLU A 201 10.86 21.97 -15.70
C GLU A 201 10.67 23.36 -15.07
N ALA A 202 11.76 24.13 -14.89
CA ALA A 202 11.69 25.46 -14.35
C ALA A 202 10.93 26.38 -15.32
N SER A 203 9.78 26.89 -14.89
CA SER A 203 8.92 27.72 -15.74
C SER A 203 9.66 28.96 -16.24
N GLU A 204 9.57 29.26 -17.54
CA GLU A 204 9.99 30.56 -18.11
C GLU A 204 9.12 31.73 -17.62
N ASP A 205 8.06 31.41 -16.87
CA ASP A 205 7.10 32.36 -16.34
C ASP A 205 7.79 33.35 -15.39
N ARG A 206 7.93 34.61 -15.84
CA ARG A 206 8.68 35.68 -15.14
C ARG A 206 8.19 35.97 -13.73
N VAL A 207 6.96 35.55 -13.41
CA VAL A 207 6.33 35.79 -12.11
C VAL A 207 7.09 35.10 -10.98
N ILE A 208 7.64 33.90 -11.22
CA ILE A 208 8.34 33.14 -10.16
C ILE A 208 9.83 33.50 -10.10
N THR A 209 10.46 33.78 -11.24
CA THR A 209 11.87 34.24 -11.27
C THR A 209 12.03 35.67 -10.74
N GLY A 210 10.93 36.43 -10.62
CA GLY A 210 10.89 37.77 -10.04
C GLY A 210 10.46 37.84 -8.58
N PHE A 211 10.40 36.71 -7.84
CA PHE A 211 10.06 36.77 -6.42
C PHE A 211 11.12 37.55 -5.63
N GLU A 212 10.66 38.51 -4.84
CA GLU A 212 11.45 39.15 -3.81
C GLU A 212 11.56 38.17 -2.64
N LEU A 213 12.78 37.69 -2.38
CA LEU A 213 13.03 36.63 -1.41
C LEU A 213 13.29 37.23 -0.03
N GLU A 214 12.34 37.08 0.89
CA GLU A 214 12.52 37.42 2.30
C GLU A 214 12.57 36.14 3.16
N PRO A 215 13.58 35.96 4.04
CA PRO A 215 14.71 36.85 4.30
C PRO A 215 15.88 36.72 3.31
N ASN A 216 16.20 35.51 2.85
CA ASN A 216 17.14 35.24 1.76
C ASN A 216 16.89 33.83 1.21
N ARG A 217 17.50 33.53 0.06
CA ARG A 217 17.31 32.27 -0.68
C ARG A 217 17.69 31.05 0.15
N GLU A 218 18.83 31.09 0.82
CA GLU A 218 19.38 29.97 1.58
C GLU A 218 18.47 29.58 2.74
N VAL A 219 17.97 30.56 3.51
CA VAL A 219 17.01 30.31 4.60
C VAL A 219 15.69 29.75 4.09
N ILE A 220 15.21 30.20 2.93
CA ILE A 220 14.01 29.64 2.31
C ILE A 220 14.26 28.19 1.92
N LEU A 221 15.41 27.86 1.32
CA LEU A 221 15.76 26.50 0.92
C LEU A 221 15.89 25.55 2.11
N GLU A 222 16.43 26.01 3.25
CA GLU A 222 16.51 25.22 4.48
C GLU A 222 15.14 24.75 5.00
N GLN A 223 14.07 25.48 4.70
CA GLN A 223 12.70 25.10 5.07
C GLN A 223 11.97 24.39 3.92
N LEU A 224 12.18 24.86 2.69
CA LEU A 224 11.47 24.39 1.51
C LEU A 224 11.90 22.97 1.11
N LEU A 225 13.20 22.63 1.24
CA LEU A 225 13.68 21.30 0.88
C LEU A 225 13.10 20.20 1.79
N PRO A 226 13.13 20.32 3.14
CA PRO A 226 12.40 19.40 4.01
C PRO A 226 10.92 19.31 3.66
N GLN A 227 10.25 20.45 3.48
CA GLN A 227 8.82 20.47 3.15
C GLN A 227 8.51 19.79 1.81
N TYR A 228 9.37 19.97 0.82
CA TYR A 228 9.26 19.32 -0.48
C TYR A 228 9.43 17.80 -0.33
N THR A 229 10.48 17.33 0.35
CA THR A 229 10.68 15.90 0.61
C THR A 229 9.53 15.31 1.42
N GLU A 230 9.03 16.03 2.43
CA GLU A 230 7.88 15.61 3.21
C GLU A 230 6.63 15.45 2.34
N SER A 231 6.43 16.37 1.39
CA SER A 231 5.33 16.28 0.43
C SER A 231 5.46 15.07 -0.49
N LEU A 232 6.67 14.74 -0.95
CA LEU A 232 6.91 13.54 -1.78
C LEU A 232 6.57 12.26 -1.03
N ILE A 233 7.04 12.15 0.21
CA ILE A 233 6.78 10.98 1.06
C ILE A 233 5.28 10.87 1.37
N TYR A 234 4.60 11.99 1.68
CA TYR A 234 3.16 11.99 1.89
C TYR A 234 2.37 11.59 0.62
N GLY A 235 2.81 12.06 -0.54
CA GLY A 235 2.25 11.63 -1.83
C GLY A 235 2.36 10.12 -2.04
N ALA A 236 3.53 9.54 -1.73
CA ALA A 236 3.73 8.09 -1.79
C ALA A 236 2.82 7.33 -0.80
N ILE A 237 2.55 7.87 0.40
CA ILE A 237 1.62 7.28 1.37
C ILE A 237 0.18 7.28 0.85
N ILE A 238 -0.30 8.40 0.29
CA ILE A 238 -1.65 8.47 -0.29
C ILE A 238 -1.79 7.49 -1.47
N ASP A 239 -0.79 7.44 -2.34
CA ASP A 239 -0.77 6.54 -3.49
C ASP A 239 -0.78 5.07 -3.03
N ALA A 240 0.04 4.73 -2.04
CA ALA A 240 0.07 3.41 -1.42
C ALA A 240 -1.27 3.02 -0.79
N LYS A 241 -1.96 3.96 -0.12
CA LYS A 241 -3.31 3.74 0.44
C LYS A 241 -4.35 3.55 -0.66
N THR A 242 -4.23 4.29 -1.76
CA THR A 242 -5.09 4.14 -2.93
C THR A 242 -4.94 2.73 -3.53
N ALA A 243 -3.69 2.27 -3.70
CA ALA A 243 -3.39 0.91 -4.14
C ALA A 243 -3.85 -0.16 -3.13
N GLU A 244 -3.78 0.09 -1.83
CA GLU A 244 -4.29 -0.81 -0.78
C GLU A 244 -5.80 -1.00 -0.93
N HIS A 245 -6.56 0.08 -1.07
CA HIS A 245 -8.03 0.04 -1.21
C HIS A 245 -8.46 -0.62 -2.52
N ALA A 246 -7.74 -0.36 -3.62
CA ALA A 246 -7.96 -1.03 -4.90
C ALA A 246 -7.72 -2.54 -4.79
N ALA A 247 -6.58 -2.95 -4.22
CA ALA A 247 -6.26 -4.36 -4.04
C ALA A 247 -7.25 -5.08 -3.10
N GLY A 248 -7.70 -4.41 -2.03
CA GLY A 248 -8.76 -4.90 -1.16
C GLY A 248 -10.09 -5.10 -1.89
N MET A 249 -10.50 -4.12 -2.70
CA MET A 249 -11.72 -4.22 -3.51
C MET A 249 -11.65 -5.41 -4.47
N THR A 250 -10.56 -5.55 -5.23
CA THR A 250 -10.38 -6.67 -6.17
C THR A 250 -10.35 -8.02 -5.44
N ALA A 251 -9.63 -8.12 -4.32
CA ALA A 251 -9.56 -9.36 -3.54
C ALA A 251 -10.93 -9.79 -3.02
N MET A 252 -11.75 -8.84 -2.55
CA MET A 252 -13.09 -9.11 -2.06
C MET A 252 -14.07 -9.45 -3.19
N GLN A 253 -13.92 -8.82 -4.36
CA GLN A 253 -14.68 -9.19 -5.56
C GLN A 253 -14.39 -10.64 -5.96
N THR A 254 -13.11 -10.99 -6.11
CA THR A 254 -12.70 -12.37 -6.43
C THR A 254 -13.17 -13.36 -5.38
N ALA A 255 -13.09 -13.03 -4.08
CA ALA A 255 -13.60 -13.89 -3.02
C ALA A 255 -15.12 -14.10 -3.10
N THR A 256 -15.87 -13.05 -3.44
CA THR A 256 -17.34 -13.11 -3.61
C THR A 256 -17.73 -14.01 -4.77
N ASP A 257 -17.04 -13.88 -5.90
CA ASP A 257 -17.33 -14.68 -7.09
C ASP A 257 -16.89 -16.14 -6.90
N ASN A 258 -15.75 -16.39 -6.25
CA ASN A 258 -15.35 -17.73 -5.85
C ASN A 258 -16.38 -18.37 -4.90
N ALA A 259 -16.89 -17.62 -3.92
CA ALA A 259 -17.92 -18.12 -3.01
C ALA A 259 -19.21 -18.49 -3.76
N LYS A 260 -19.63 -17.70 -4.76
CA LYS A 260 -20.79 -18.04 -5.62
C LYS A 260 -20.57 -19.35 -6.39
N ASN A 261 -19.37 -19.57 -6.92
CA ASN A 261 -19.03 -20.81 -7.61
C ASN A 261 -19.11 -22.01 -6.66
N VAL A 262 -18.53 -21.91 -5.46
CA VAL A 262 -18.61 -22.96 -4.43
C VAL A 262 -20.05 -23.23 -4.01
N ILE A 263 -20.88 -22.20 -3.85
CA ILE A 263 -22.31 -22.36 -3.53
C ILE A 263 -23.03 -23.13 -4.64
N ASN A 264 -22.75 -22.82 -5.91
CA ASN A 264 -23.36 -23.53 -7.04
C ASN A 264 -22.99 -25.01 -7.04
N ASP A 265 -21.70 -25.33 -6.88
CA ASP A 265 -21.21 -26.72 -6.83
C ASP A 265 -21.82 -27.49 -5.66
N LEU A 266 -21.85 -26.90 -4.47
CA LEU A 266 -22.48 -27.50 -3.29
C LEU A 266 -23.99 -27.68 -3.49
N THR A 267 -24.66 -26.77 -4.19
CA THR A 267 -26.11 -26.88 -4.48
C THR A 267 -26.39 -28.04 -5.42
N ILE A 268 -25.56 -28.25 -6.44
CA ILE A 268 -25.65 -29.41 -7.34
C ILE A 268 -25.45 -30.71 -6.54
N GLN A 269 -24.43 -30.76 -5.70
CA GLN A 269 -24.16 -31.92 -4.83
C GLN A 269 -25.31 -32.18 -3.85
N TYR A 270 -25.86 -31.14 -3.22
CA TYR A 270 -27.01 -31.23 -2.33
C TYR A 270 -28.22 -31.83 -3.04
N ASN A 271 -28.56 -31.32 -4.23
CA ASN A 271 -29.70 -31.81 -5.00
C ASN A 271 -29.52 -33.28 -5.42
N ARG A 272 -28.32 -33.67 -5.84
CA ARG A 272 -28.01 -35.08 -6.16
C ARG A 272 -28.14 -35.98 -4.93
N ALA A 273 -27.56 -35.58 -3.79
CA ALA A 273 -27.66 -36.33 -2.54
C ALA A 273 -29.11 -36.42 -2.04
N ARG A 274 -29.89 -35.34 -2.19
CA ARG A 274 -31.31 -35.30 -1.84
C ARG A 274 -32.12 -36.29 -2.67
N GLN A 275 -31.90 -36.30 -3.99
CA GLN A 275 -32.55 -37.25 -4.88
C GLN A 275 -32.20 -38.69 -4.52
N ALA A 276 -30.92 -38.99 -4.29
CA ALA A 276 -30.48 -40.31 -3.88
C ALA A 276 -31.11 -40.76 -2.55
N ALA A 277 -31.20 -39.86 -1.56
CA ALA A 277 -31.83 -40.15 -0.27
C ALA A 277 -33.34 -40.42 -0.43
N ILE A 278 -34.06 -39.61 -1.21
CA ILE A 278 -35.49 -39.83 -1.50
C ILE A 278 -35.70 -41.16 -2.22
N THR A 279 -34.89 -41.47 -3.24
CA THR A 279 -34.98 -42.76 -3.96
C THR A 279 -34.71 -43.93 -3.03
N GLN A 280 -33.73 -43.82 -2.13
CA GLN A 280 -33.43 -44.85 -1.14
C GLN A 280 -34.61 -45.06 -0.18
N GLU A 281 -35.16 -43.98 0.38
CA GLU A 281 -36.32 -44.05 1.28
C GLU A 281 -37.54 -44.69 0.59
N ILE A 282 -37.84 -44.30 -0.65
CA ILE A 282 -38.94 -44.91 -1.43
C ILE A 282 -38.67 -46.40 -1.67
N THR A 283 -37.44 -46.76 -2.02
CA THR A 283 -37.06 -48.15 -2.29
C THR A 283 -37.18 -49.01 -1.02
N GLU A 284 -36.77 -48.48 0.13
CA GLU A 284 -36.91 -49.13 1.44
C GLU A 284 -38.38 -49.31 1.83
N ILE A 285 -39.24 -48.31 1.61
CA ILE A 285 -40.68 -48.41 1.86
C ILE A 285 -41.33 -49.47 0.98
N VAL A 286 -41.05 -49.47 -0.32
CA VAL A 286 -41.63 -50.44 -1.26
C VAL A 286 -41.14 -51.85 -0.98
N ALA A 287 -39.85 -52.04 -0.70
CA ALA A 287 -39.30 -53.34 -0.33
C ALA A 287 -39.89 -53.87 0.99
N GLY A 288 -40.08 -53.00 1.98
CA GLY A 288 -40.73 -53.35 3.24
C GLY A 288 -42.19 -53.74 3.08
N ALA A 289 -42.93 -53.06 2.21
CA ALA A 289 -44.32 -53.41 1.89
C ALA A 289 -44.43 -54.79 1.21
N ASN A 290 -43.57 -55.07 0.22
CA ASN A 290 -43.54 -56.35 -0.47
C ASN A 290 -43.13 -57.53 0.43
N ALA A 291 -42.41 -57.29 1.52
CA ALA A 291 -42.02 -58.34 2.47
C ALA A 291 -43.18 -58.81 3.38
N LEU A 292 -44.32 -58.11 3.36
CA LEU A 292 -45.52 -58.46 4.11
C LEU A 292 -46.56 -59.23 3.28
N GLU A 293 -46.38 -59.31 1.96
CA GLU A 293 -47.14 -60.20 1.06
C GLU A 293 -46.55 -61.61 1.03
#